data_AF-A0A6A3AN06-F1
#
_entry.id   AF-A0A6A3AN06-F1
#
_cell.length_a   1.000
_cell.length_b   1.000
_cell.length_c   1.000
_cell.angle_alpha   90.00
_cell.angle_beta   90.00
_cell.angle_gamma   90.00
#
_symmetry.space_group_name_H-M   'P 1'
#
loop_
_entity.id
_entity.type
_entity.pdbx_description
1 polymer ?
#
loop_
_entity_poly.entity_id
_entity_poly.type
_entity_poly.pdbx_seq_one_letter_code
_entity_poly.pdbx_strand_id
1 'polypeptide(L)'
;MLKFIPSEFGVDPDKIQITDLDNQFYSQKSEIRRLIEAEGIPYTYICSNLFMSYLLPWLAQPGLKSQPRDKVTIFGDGNTKAVFVKDVDVAACTISAIDDPRTLDFVSETPGECMLHESAGSNVGG
;
A
#
# COMPACT_ATOMS: atom_id res chain seq x y z
N MET A 1 -15.53 -20.63 4.73
CA MET A 1 -15.02 -20.35 6.10
C MET A 1 -14.90 -18.85 6.22
N LEU A 2 -15.47 -18.24 7.25
CA LEU A 2 -15.44 -16.77 7.39
C LEU A 2 -14.03 -16.34 7.82
N LYS A 3 -13.46 -15.34 7.13
CA LYS A 3 -12.14 -14.77 7.43
C LYS A 3 -12.28 -13.30 7.83
N PHE A 4 -11.41 -12.84 8.71
CA PHE A 4 -11.27 -11.43 9.07
C PHE A 4 -10.26 -10.74 8.15
N ILE A 5 -10.63 -9.56 7.63
CA ILE A 5 -9.75 -8.71 6.82
C ILE A 5 -9.55 -7.41 7.61
N PRO A 6 -8.42 -7.25 8.33
CA PRO A 6 -8.13 -6.00 9.06
C PRO A 6 -7.82 -4.84 8.10
N SER A 7 -7.87 -3.62 8.63
CA SER A 7 -7.60 -2.38 7.89
C SER A 7 -6.10 -2.19 7.58
N GLU A 8 -5.58 -3.03 6.67
CA GLU A 8 -4.17 -3.04 6.27
C GLU A 8 -3.89 -2.03 5.15
N PHE A 9 -4.47 -2.24 3.96
CA PHE A 9 -4.59 -1.33 2.82
C PHE A 9 -3.45 -0.31 2.61
N GLY A 10 -2.22 -0.78 2.70
CA GLY A 10 -1.01 0.03 2.60
C GLY A 10 0.20 -0.85 2.31
N VAL A 11 1.38 -0.40 2.72
CA VAL A 11 2.59 -1.22 2.71
C VAL A 11 2.58 -2.22 3.87
N ASP A 12 3.28 -3.34 3.71
CA ASP A 12 3.36 -4.39 4.72
C ASP A 12 4.19 -3.93 5.94
N PRO A 13 3.58 -3.70 7.12
CA PRO A 13 4.28 -3.22 8.31
C PRO A 13 5.41 -4.14 8.77
N ASP A 14 5.37 -5.43 8.44
CA ASP A 14 6.37 -6.40 8.87
C ASP A 14 7.59 -6.46 7.91
N LYS A 15 7.54 -5.76 6.76
CA LYS A 15 8.60 -5.76 5.73
C LYS A 15 9.25 -4.41 5.47
N ILE A 16 8.71 -3.33 6.01
CA ILE A 16 9.21 -1.97 5.79
C ILE A 16 10.10 -1.50 6.93
N GLN A 17 11.07 -0.64 6.60
CA GLN A 17 11.79 0.14 7.60
C GLN A 17 11.06 1.46 7.81
N ILE A 18 10.69 1.73 9.05
CA ILE A 18 9.83 2.83 9.42
C ILE A 18 10.61 3.79 10.29
N THR A 19 10.53 5.07 9.96
CA THR A 19 11.06 6.13 10.81
C THR A 19 10.05 6.49 11.87
N ASP A 20 10.50 6.99 13.02
CA ASP A 20 9.63 7.44 14.13
C ASP A 20 8.60 8.54 13.76
N LEU A 21 8.69 9.10 12.56
CA LEU A 21 7.77 10.09 12.00
C LEU A 21 6.40 9.51 11.60
N ASP A 22 6.23 8.18 11.60
CA ASP A 22 4.96 7.52 11.26
C ASP A 22 3.92 7.60 12.40
N ASN A 23 4.29 8.18 13.55
CA ASN A 23 3.46 8.26 14.75
C ASN A 23 2.93 6.88 15.22
N GLN A 24 3.76 5.83 15.13
CA GLN A 24 3.43 4.45 15.54
C GLN A 24 2.30 3.80 14.71
N PHE A 25 1.97 4.39 13.55
CA PHE A 25 0.88 3.92 12.70
C PHE A 25 1.04 2.46 12.31
N TYR A 26 2.24 2.06 11.88
CA TYR A 26 2.47 0.68 11.42
C TYR A 26 2.76 -0.29 12.55
N SER A 27 3.40 0.15 13.64
CA SER A 27 3.62 -0.73 14.81
C SER A 27 2.30 -1.17 15.44
N GLN A 28 1.29 -0.29 15.46
CA GLN A 28 -0.07 -0.63 15.90
C GLN A 28 -0.74 -1.68 14.99
N LYS A 29 -0.49 -1.63 13.67
CA LYS A 29 -0.97 -2.67 12.76
C LYS A 29 -0.31 -4.02 13.01
N SER A 30 1.02 -4.04 13.17
CA SER A 30 1.73 -5.28 13.53
C SER A 30 1.22 -5.86 14.85
N GLU A 31 0.93 -5.03 15.86
CA GLU A 31 0.33 -5.47 17.12
C GLU A 31 -1.04 -6.13 16.90
N ILE A 32 -1.92 -5.51 16.10
CA ILE A 32 -3.21 -6.09 15.72
C ILE A 32 -3.02 -7.43 15.02
N ARG A 33 -2.06 -7.57 14.11
CA ARG A 33 -1.75 -8.85 13.44
C ARG A 33 -1.38 -9.94 14.47
N ARG A 34 -0.52 -9.62 15.43
CA ARG A 34 -0.13 -10.58 16.48
C ARG A 34 -1.32 -11.01 17.33
N LEU A 35 -2.26 -10.10 17.63
CA LEU A 35 -3.47 -10.42 18.36
C LEU A 35 -4.40 -11.35 17.57
N ILE A 36 -4.62 -11.07 16.29
CA ILE A 36 -5.44 -11.92 15.39
C ILE A 36 -4.86 -13.34 15.33
N GLU A 37 -3.54 -13.43 15.14
CA GLU A 37 -2.81 -14.70 15.09
C GLU A 37 -2.89 -15.48 16.41
N ALA A 38 -2.69 -14.79 17.55
CA ALA A 38 -2.72 -15.42 18.88
C ALA A 38 -4.11 -15.97 19.25
N GLU A 39 -5.17 -15.31 18.80
CA GLU A 39 -6.56 -15.75 19.01
C GLU A 39 -7.01 -16.83 18.01
N GLY A 40 -6.16 -17.19 17.03
CA GLY A 40 -6.47 -18.19 16.01
C GLY A 40 -7.64 -17.78 15.10
N ILE A 41 -7.85 -16.48 14.92
CA ILE A 41 -8.90 -15.95 14.04
C ILE A 41 -8.44 -16.13 12.59
N PRO A 42 -9.17 -16.84 11.71
CA PRO A 42 -8.79 -16.96 10.30
C PRO A 42 -8.72 -15.59 9.63
N TYR A 43 -7.63 -15.27 8.94
CA TYR A 43 -7.40 -13.93 8.41
C TYR A 43 -6.88 -13.90 6.98
N THR A 44 -6.98 -12.71 6.37
CA THR A 44 -6.25 -12.33 5.16
C THR A 44 -5.75 -10.90 5.32
N TYR A 45 -4.43 -10.70 5.28
CA TYR A 45 -3.84 -9.35 5.29
C TYR A 45 -3.67 -8.86 3.85
N ILE A 46 -4.23 -7.71 3.51
CA ILE A 46 -4.18 -7.15 2.15
C ILE A 46 -3.27 -5.92 2.16
N CYS A 47 -2.07 -6.07 1.59
CA CYS A 47 -1.09 -5.00 1.45
C CYS A 47 -1.14 -4.45 0.02
N SER A 48 -1.87 -3.35 -0.16
CA SER A 48 -2.19 -2.75 -1.46
C SER A 48 -1.29 -1.60 -1.89
N ASN A 49 -0.18 -1.36 -1.19
CA ASN A 49 0.77 -0.28 -1.48
C ASN A 49 0.11 1.11 -1.51
N LEU A 50 0.31 1.91 -2.57
CA LEU A 50 -0.05 3.32 -2.60
C LEU A 50 -1.27 3.60 -3.48
N PHE A 51 -2.29 4.27 -2.96
CA PHE A 51 -3.49 4.60 -3.76
C PHE A 51 -3.23 5.75 -4.74
N MET A 52 -3.53 5.50 -6.01
CA MET A 52 -3.42 6.47 -7.09
C MET A 52 -4.28 7.71 -6.84
N SER A 53 -5.53 7.51 -6.40
CA SER A 53 -6.48 8.58 -6.11
C SER A 53 -5.95 9.55 -5.05
N TYR A 54 -5.19 9.02 -4.09
CA TYR A 54 -4.65 9.80 -3.00
C TYR A 54 -3.37 10.50 -3.42
N LEU A 55 -2.36 9.80 -3.95
CA LEU A 55 -1.01 10.38 -4.13
C LEU A 55 -0.79 11.11 -5.46
N LEU A 56 -1.38 10.65 -6.56
CA LEU A 56 -1.09 11.22 -7.89
C LEU A 56 -1.57 12.66 -8.05
N PRO A 57 -2.73 13.10 -7.49
CA PRO A 57 -3.18 14.47 -7.65
C PRO A 57 -2.20 15.52 -7.13
N TRP A 58 -1.28 15.16 -6.23
CA TRP A 58 -0.30 16.07 -5.67
C TRP A 58 1.15 15.52 -5.72
N LEU A 59 1.38 14.46 -6.51
CA LEU A 59 2.69 13.81 -6.72
C LEU A 59 3.50 13.57 -5.44
N ALA A 60 2.83 13.11 -4.38
CA ALA A 60 3.43 12.89 -3.07
C ALA A 60 4.17 14.13 -2.46
N GLN A 61 3.87 15.34 -2.90
CA GLN A 61 4.32 16.63 -2.33
C GLN A 61 3.49 17.14 -1.13
N PRO A 62 4.00 17.10 0.11
CA PRO A 62 3.25 17.52 1.30
C PRO A 62 2.67 18.93 1.18
N GLY A 63 1.40 19.09 1.58
CA GLY A 63 0.70 20.39 1.59
C GLY A 63 0.08 20.81 0.26
N LEU A 64 0.26 20.04 -0.83
CA LEU A 64 -0.41 20.30 -2.10
C LEU A 64 -1.74 19.53 -2.20
N LYS A 65 -2.70 20.14 -2.91
CA LYS A 65 -4.02 19.54 -3.21
C LYS A 65 -4.26 19.32 -4.71
N SER A 66 -3.30 19.74 -5.53
CA SER A 66 -3.35 19.67 -6.98
C SER A 66 -1.95 19.49 -7.54
N GLN A 67 -1.89 19.11 -8.81
CA GLN A 67 -0.63 18.69 -9.40
C GLN A 67 0.29 19.90 -9.52
N PRO A 68 1.51 19.84 -8.97
CA PRO A 68 2.47 20.92 -9.10
C PRO A 68 2.84 21.11 -10.58
N ARG A 69 2.88 22.36 -11.03
CA ARG A 69 3.21 22.72 -12.42
C ARG A 69 4.63 23.22 -12.61
N ASP A 70 5.24 23.76 -11.54
CA ASP A 70 6.50 24.50 -11.64
C ASP A 70 7.67 23.75 -11.02
N LYS A 71 7.47 23.16 -9.83
CA LYS A 71 8.52 22.49 -9.06
C LYS A 71 7.98 21.25 -8.36
N VAL A 72 8.78 20.20 -8.37
CA VAL A 72 8.56 18.97 -7.61
C VAL A 72 9.79 18.69 -6.74
N THR A 73 9.58 18.17 -5.54
CA THR A 73 10.64 17.67 -4.67
C THR A 73 10.74 16.16 -4.84
N ILE A 74 11.92 15.68 -5.20
CA ILE A 74 12.24 14.25 -5.24
C ILE A 74 12.84 13.89 -3.88
N PHE A 75 12.26 12.90 -3.20
CA PHE A 75 12.77 12.41 -1.93
C PHE A 75 13.87 11.37 -2.16
N GLY A 76 14.99 11.50 -1.44
CA GLY A 76 16.17 10.66 -1.63
C GLY A 76 16.83 10.92 -2.99
N ASP A 77 17.15 9.86 -3.72
CA ASP A 77 17.81 9.91 -5.03
C ASP A 77 16.86 9.76 -6.22
N GLY A 78 15.57 9.50 -5.96
CA GLY A 78 14.55 9.30 -6.99
C GLY A 78 14.53 7.93 -7.67
N ASN A 79 15.39 6.98 -7.27
CA ASN A 79 15.48 5.65 -7.91
C ASN A 79 14.68 4.57 -7.17
N THR A 80 14.08 4.91 -6.04
CA THR A 80 13.25 3.98 -5.27
C THR A 80 11.95 3.70 -6.02
N LYS A 81 11.70 2.44 -6.33
CA LYS A 81 10.47 2.01 -7.00
C LYS A 81 9.27 2.11 -6.06
N ALA A 82 8.14 2.54 -6.60
CA ALA A 82 6.86 2.59 -5.89
C ALA A 82 5.78 1.89 -6.72
N VAL A 83 4.85 1.22 -6.05
CA VAL A 83 3.69 0.58 -6.68
C VAL A 83 2.46 1.41 -6.37
N PHE A 84 1.83 1.95 -7.42
CA PHE A 84 0.58 2.69 -7.32
C PHE A 84 -0.57 1.79 -7.76
N VAL A 85 -1.66 1.79 -6.99
CA VAL A 85 -2.81 0.91 -7.17
C VAL A 85 -4.09 1.74 -7.29
N LYS A 86 -5.01 1.35 -8.18
CA LYS A 86 -6.33 2.00 -8.28
C LYS A 86 -7.23 1.44 -7.21
N ASP A 87 -8.03 2.31 -6.62
CA ASP A 87 -8.96 1.99 -5.53
C ASP A 87 -9.94 0.88 -5.92
N VAL A 88 -10.41 0.90 -7.18
CA VAL A 88 -11.33 -0.12 -7.73
C VAL A 88 -10.70 -1.51 -7.81
N ASP A 89 -9.40 -1.58 -8.10
CA ASP A 89 -8.68 -2.85 -8.19
C ASP A 89 -8.42 -3.42 -6.79
N VAL A 90 -8.12 -2.55 -5.81
CA VAL A 90 -8.01 -2.94 -4.40
C VAL A 90 -9.34 -3.50 -3.89
N ALA A 91 -10.45 -2.84 -4.19
CA ALA A 91 -11.78 -3.31 -3.82
C ALA A 91 -12.09 -4.67 -4.45
N ALA A 92 -11.81 -4.83 -5.76
CA ALA A 92 -12.02 -6.10 -6.46
C ALA A 92 -11.16 -7.23 -5.89
N CYS A 93 -9.87 -6.99 -5.63
CA CYS A 93 -8.97 -7.95 -4.98
C CYS A 93 -9.46 -8.33 -3.58
N THR A 94 -9.93 -7.35 -2.80
CA THR A 94 -10.45 -7.58 -1.44
C THR A 94 -11.66 -8.49 -1.45
N ILE A 95 -12.64 -8.22 -2.31
CA ILE A 95 -13.84 -9.05 -2.46
C ILE A 95 -13.44 -10.46 -2.92
N SER A 96 -12.55 -10.56 -3.90
CA SER A 96 -12.09 -11.85 -4.43
C SER A 96 -11.38 -12.69 -3.37
N ALA A 97 -10.69 -12.06 -2.42
CA ALA A 97 -9.97 -12.75 -1.36
C ALA A 97 -10.91 -13.35 -0.29
N ILE A 98 -12.14 -12.86 -0.11
CA ILE A 98 -13.03 -13.29 0.99
C ILE A 98 -13.25 -14.81 0.97
N ASP A 99 -13.60 -15.37 -0.19
CA ASP A 99 -13.96 -16.78 -0.32
C ASP A 99 -12.86 -17.62 -0.98
N ASP A 100 -11.73 -17.03 -1.39
CA ASP A 100 -10.62 -17.76 -1.97
C ASP A 100 -9.87 -18.57 -0.88
N PRO A 101 -9.91 -19.92 -0.92
CA PRO A 101 -9.23 -20.74 0.08
C PRO A 101 -7.70 -20.60 0.02
N ARG A 102 -7.12 -20.12 -1.10
CA ARG A 102 -5.68 -19.90 -1.27
C ARG A 102 -5.16 -18.70 -0.48
N THR A 103 -6.05 -17.84 0.00
CA THR A 103 -5.69 -16.62 0.73
C THR A 103 -5.95 -16.75 2.24
N LEU A 104 -6.20 -17.97 2.72
CA LEU A 104 -6.28 -18.27 4.14
C LEU A 104 -4.92 -18.12 4.80
N ASP A 105 -4.85 -17.35 5.89
CA ASP A 105 -3.65 -17.13 6.72
C ASP A 105 -2.43 -16.66 5.90
N PHE A 106 -2.72 -15.84 4.88
CA PHE A 106 -1.76 -15.35 3.90
C PHE A 106 -1.69 -13.82 3.87
N VAL A 107 -0.50 -13.29 3.57
CA VAL A 107 -0.29 -11.87 3.27
C VAL A 107 -0.38 -11.69 1.76
N SER A 108 -1.48 -11.11 1.30
CA SER A 108 -1.68 -10.78 -0.11
C SER A 108 -1.01 -9.43 -0.42
N GLU A 109 0.11 -9.49 -1.12
CA GLU A 109 0.61 -8.36 -1.89
C GLU A 109 -0.15 -8.35 -3.21
N THR A 110 -0.88 -7.27 -3.51
CA THR A 110 -1.59 -7.15 -4.79
C THR A 110 -0.59 -7.34 -5.94
N PRO A 111 -0.71 -8.39 -6.78
CA PRO A 111 0.28 -8.68 -7.80
C PRO A 111 0.33 -7.52 -8.79
N GLY A 112 1.56 -7.14 -9.17
CA GLY A 112 1.83 -6.07 -10.13
C GLY A 112 1.19 -6.28 -11.51
N GLU A 113 0.62 -7.45 -11.81
CA GLU A 113 -0.06 -7.73 -13.08
C GLU A 113 -1.36 -6.93 -13.29
N CYS A 114 -2.02 -6.43 -12.23
CA CYS A 114 -3.10 -5.46 -12.39
C CYS A 114 -2.59 -4.00 -12.53
N MET A 115 -1.29 -3.75 -12.34
CA MET A 115 -0.81 -2.45 -11.84
C MET A 115 0.51 -1.95 -12.45
N LEU A 116 0.68 -1.99 -13.78
CA LEU A 116 1.81 -1.30 -14.41
C LEU A 116 1.35 -0.04 -15.15
N HIS A 117 1.27 1.07 -14.41
CA HIS A 117 1.69 2.36 -14.96
C HIS A 117 2.97 2.76 -14.21
N GLU A 118 4.11 2.33 -14.73
CA GLU A 118 5.39 2.93 -14.36
C GLU A 118 5.33 4.42 -14.71
N SER A 119 5.28 5.30 -13.72
CA SER A 119 5.67 6.68 -13.93
C SER A 119 7.19 6.69 -14.04
N ALA A 120 7.70 6.44 -15.25
CA ALA A 120 9.06 6.77 -15.61
C ALA A 120 9.25 8.27 -15.33
N GLY A 121 10.14 8.60 -14.39
CA GLY A 121 10.65 9.95 -14.27
C GLY A 121 11.30 10.32 -15.59
N SER A 122 10.63 11.17 -16.38
CA SER A 122 11.23 11.76 -17.56
C SER A 122 12.45 12.56 -17.12
N ASN A 123 13.62 12.03 -17.45
CA ASN A 123 14.90 12.69 -17.32
C ASN A 123 14.88 13.89 -18.28
N VAL A 124 14.59 15.09 -17.79
CA VAL A 124 14.75 16.33 -18.58
C VAL A 124 16.14 16.85 -18.28
N GLY A 125 17.12 16.31 -19.02
CA GLY A 125 18.45 16.90 -19.13
C GLY A 125 18.50 17.84 -20.32
N GLY A 126 19.15 19.00 -20.14
CA GLY A 126 19.53 19.94 -21.21
C GLY A 126 18.93 21.32 -21.06
#